data_AF-A0A8C0UWX4-F1
#
_entry.id   AF-A0A8C0UWX4-F1
#
_cell.length_a   1.000
_cell.length_b   1.000
_cell.length_c   1.000
_cell.angle_alpha   90.00
_cell.angle_beta   90.00
_cell.angle_gamma   90.00
#
_symmetry.space_group_name_H-M   'P 1'
#
loop_
_entity.id
_entity.type
_entity.pdbx_description
1 polymer ?
#
loop_
_entity_poly.entity_id
_entity_poly.type
_entity_poly.pdbx_seq_one_letter_code
_entity_poly.pdbx_strand_id
1 'polypeptide(L)'
;MEAMKISKRFFAFGILTCIAVYVAYIKWHLGSKPFVGATEGAAESRGDKLTHQAVTTDLSVFYGIMFDAGSTGTRIHIFKFAQQSRETPRLTHETFKALKPGLSAYADDVEKSGQGIKELLEVAKKEVPMELWKFTPLVLKATAGLRLLPGEKAQKLLEKVKEIFQASPFFVRDNCVSIMNGTDEGISAWITINFLTGEPLYESCSNKVAKMLYKKVHRAGEVKDLDFYIFSYYYDCAAEAGLIDKEKGGSLTVNDFEIAAKYVCKTMEISPGNSPFLCMDLTYITFLLQELGFPKSQGFKLARKIDNVETSWALGATFHYIDSLNRLQY
;
A
#
# COMPACT_ATOMS: atom_id res chain seq x y z
N MET A 1 -4.19 56.80 9.09
CA MET A 1 -3.41 55.75 8.41
C MET A 1 -3.52 56.00 6.92
N GLU A 2 -2.47 56.58 6.32
CA GLU A 2 -2.42 56.81 4.87
C GLU A 2 -2.13 55.50 4.14
N ALA A 3 -2.92 55.23 3.09
CA ALA A 3 -2.76 54.06 2.25
C ALA A 3 -1.55 54.21 1.32
N MET A 4 -0.61 53.28 1.44
CA MET A 4 0.60 53.20 0.62
C MET A 4 0.23 52.88 -0.84
N LYS A 5 0.25 53.91 -1.71
CA LYS A 5 0.03 53.76 -3.16
C LYS A 5 1.26 53.11 -3.81
N ILE A 6 1.19 51.80 -4.03
CA ILE A 6 2.18 51.07 -4.82
C ILE A 6 2.04 51.49 -6.29
N SER A 7 3.12 52.02 -6.86
CA SER A 7 3.16 52.51 -8.24
C SER A 7 2.94 51.37 -9.23
N LYS A 8 2.11 51.61 -10.25
CA LYS A 8 1.80 50.67 -11.34
C LYS A 8 3.06 50.12 -12.05
N ARG A 9 4.19 50.83 -11.96
CA ARG A 9 5.48 50.38 -12.49
C ARG A 9 6.08 49.20 -11.73
N PHE A 10 5.85 49.09 -10.42
CA PHE A 10 6.32 47.95 -9.61
C PHE A 10 5.52 46.68 -9.88
N PHE A 11 4.21 46.80 -10.13
CA PHE A 11 3.37 45.65 -10.49
C PHE A 11 3.74 45.09 -11.87
N ALA A 12 4.03 45.97 -12.83
CA ALA A 12 4.50 45.57 -14.16
C ALA A 12 5.88 44.88 -14.10
N PHE A 13 6.81 45.40 -13.28
CA PHE A 13 8.11 44.76 -13.08
C PHE A 13 8.01 43.39 -12.43
N GLY A 14 7.15 43.23 -11.41
CA GLY A 14 6.91 41.93 -10.75
C GLY A 14 6.36 40.86 -11.70
N ILE A 15 5.43 41.23 -12.57
CA ILE A 15 4.87 40.31 -13.57
C ILE A 15 5.93 39.93 -14.62
N LEU A 16 6.71 40.89 -15.11
CA LEU A 16 7.79 40.63 -16.06
C LEU A 16 8.87 39.69 -15.47
N THR A 17 9.22 39.86 -14.19
CA THR A 17 10.15 38.95 -13.52
C THR A 17 9.58 37.54 -13.35
N CYS A 18 8.30 37.39 -13.00
CA CYS A 18 7.67 36.08 -12.89
C CYS A 18 7.59 35.35 -14.24
N ILE A 19 7.29 36.06 -15.32
CA ILE A 19 7.25 35.48 -16.68
C ILE A 19 8.67 35.07 -17.12
N ALA A 20 9.70 35.88 -16.86
CA ALA A 20 11.07 35.53 -17.20
C ALA A 20 11.56 34.28 -16.46
N VAL A 21 11.24 34.15 -15.17
CA VAL A 21 11.55 32.96 -14.35
C VAL A 21 10.81 31.73 -14.88
N TYR A 22 9.53 31.87 -15.23
CA TYR A 22 8.72 30.78 -15.79
C TYR A 22 9.23 30.31 -17.16
N VAL A 23 9.63 31.22 -18.04
CA VAL A 23 10.21 30.88 -19.36
C VAL A 23 11.58 30.22 -19.20
N ALA A 24 12.41 30.67 -18.25
CA ALA A 24 13.69 30.04 -17.93
C ALA A 24 13.50 28.61 -17.39
N TYR A 25 12.51 28.41 -16.52
CA TYR A 25 12.12 27.10 -15.99
C TYR A 25 11.67 26.13 -17.10
N ILE A 26 10.82 26.61 -18.02
CA ILE A 26 10.37 25.83 -19.19
C ILE A 26 11.56 25.47 -20.10
N LYS A 27 12.45 26.42 -20.40
CA LYS A 27 13.67 26.17 -21.20
C LYS A 27 14.59 25.14 -20.53
N TRP A 28 14.73 25.20 -19.21
CA TRP A 28 15.55 24.25 -18.45
C TRP A 28 14.99 22.83 -18.50
N HIS A 29 13.67 22.69 -18.37
CA HIS A 29 13.00 21.37 -18.40
C HIS A 29 12.83 20.78 -19.80
N LEU A 30 12.77 21.61 -20.85
CA LEU A 30 12.76 21.13 -22.24
C LEU A 30 14.16 20.88 -22.82
N GLY A 31 15.22 21.41 -22.19
CA GLY A 31 16.61 21.30 -22.65
C GLY A 31 17.36 20.06 -22.16
N SER A 32 16.77 19.25 -21.29
CA SER A 32 17.44 18.07 -20.71
C SER A 32 17.05 16.79 -21.45
N LYS A 33 17.59 16.60 -22.67
CA LYS A 33 17.65 15.26 -23.30
C LYS A 33 19.05 14.66 -23.12
N PRO A 34 19.18 13.34 -22.86
CA PRO A 34 20.48 12.70 -22.72
C PRO A 34 21.24 12.67 -24.04
N PHE A 35 22.54 12.93 -23.91
CA PHE A 35 23.58 12.81 -24.91
C PHE A 35 23.69 11.38 -25.46
N VAL A 36 23.47 11.19 -26.77
CA VAL A 36 24.03 10.07 -27.54
C VAL A 36 24.57 10.64 -28.85
N GLY A 37 25.88 10.51 -29.04
CA GLY A 37 26.64 11.10 -30.12
C GLY A 37 26.28 10.57 -31.50
N ALA A 38 26.26 11.49 -32.46
CA ALA A 38 26.22 11.22 -33.88
C ALA A 38 27.65 11.02 -34.40
N THR A 39 27.88 9.96 -35.14
CA THR A 39 28.93 9.89 -36.18
C THR A 39 28.26 9.71 -37.53
N GLU A 40 28.78 10.48 -38.49
CA GLU A 40 28.31 10.76 -39.84
C GLU A 40 28.31 9.53 -40.78
N GLY A 41 27.53 9.61 -41.87
CA GLY A 41 27.73 8.76 -43.05
C GLY A 41 26.51 8.66 -43.96
N ALA A 42 26.66 9.08 -45.21
CA ALA A 42 25.61 9.39 -46.18
C ALA A 42 25.02 8.19 -46.96
N ALA A 43 23.77 8.40 -47.39
CA ALA A 43 23.13 8.07 -48.68
C ALA A 43 23.20 6.64 -49.31
N GLU A 44 22.00 6.09 -49.49
CA GLU A 44 21.38 5.65 -50.77
C GLU A 44 21.02 4.15 -50.96
N SER A 45 19.80 3.96 -51.49
CA SER A 45 19.26 2.83 -52.27
C SER A 45 18.42 1.72 -51.59
N ARG A 46 17.09 1.88 -51.73
CA ARG A 46 16.16 0.98 -52.45
C ARG A 46 15.99 -0.47 -51.97
N GLY A 47 14.80 -0.77 -51.42
CA GLY A 47 14.14 -2.07 -51.64
C GLY A 47 13.54 -2.78 -50.42
N ASP A 48 12.20 -2.81 -50.40
CA ASP A 48 11.31 -3.88 -49.92
C ASP A 48 11.06 -4.10 -48.40
N LYS A 49 9.78 -3.88 -48.07
CA LYS A 49 8.89 -4.66 -47.19
C LYS A 49 9.04 -4.70 -45.67
N LEU A 50 7.85 -4.58 -45.08
CA LEU A 50 7.36 -5.03 -43.78
C LEU A 50 7.53 -4.08 -42.60
N THR A 51 6.51 -3.24 -42.45
CA THR A 51 5.93 -2.85 -41.17
C THR A 51 5.84 -4.04 -40.21
N HIS A 52 6.74 -4.09 -39.24
CA HIS A 52 6.44 -4.60 -37.91
C HIS A 52 6.84 -3.52 -36.90
N GLN A 53 5.87 -2.67 -36.57
CA GLN A 53 5.92 -1.92 -35.33
C GLN A 53 6.08 -2.93 -34.19
N ALA A 54 7.24 -2.90 -33.53
CA ALA A 54 7.43 -3.55 -32.25
C ALA A 54 6.52 -2.85 -31.23
N VAL A 55 5.34 -3.43 -31.00
CA VAL A 55 4.60 -3.20 -29.77
C VAL A 55 5.33 -3.99 -28.70
N THR A 56 6.32 -3.38 -28.05
CA THR A 56 6.86 -3.90 -26.79
C THR A 56 5.74 -3.79 -25.76
N THR A 57 5.08 -4.91 -25.49
CA THR A 57 4.12 -5.05 -24.40
C THR A 57 4.83 -4.84 -23.06
N ASP A 58 4.37 -3.89 -22.24
CA ASP A 58 4.86 -3.59 -20.88
C ASP A 58 4.39 -4.68 -19.88
N LEU A 59 4.67 -5.94 -20.22
CA LEU A 59 4.33 -7.13 -19.44
C LEU A 59 5.57 -7.60 -18.69
N SER A 60 5.59 -7.34 -17.39
CA SER A 60 6.61 -7.87 -16.49
C SER A 60 6.25 -9.27 -16.02
N VAL A 61 7.23 -10.18 -16.00
CA VAL A 61 7.09 -11.54 -15.49
C VAL A 61 8.07 -11.72 -14.33
N PHE A 62 7.58 -12.20 -13.20
CA PHE A 62 8.40 -12.41 -12.01
C PHE A 62 7.93 -13.63 -11.22
N TYR A 63 8.78 -14.11 -10.32
CA TYR A 63 8.55 -15.33 -9.55
C TYR A 63 8.62 -15.05 -8.05
N GLY A 64 8.01 -15.91 -7.25
CA GLY A 64 8.21 -15.96 -5.80
C GLY A 64 8.25 -17.40 -5.31
N ILE A 65 9.17 -17.72 -4.41
CA ILE A 65 9.35 -19.05 -3.84
C ILE A 65 8.98 -19.02 -2.36
N MET A 66 7.95 -19.78 -1.99
CA MET A 66 7.49 -19.92 -0.61
C MET A 66 7.61 -21.36 -0.14
N PHE A 67 8.32 -21.55 0.96
CA PHE A 67 8.33 -22.80 1.71
C PHE A 67 7.32 -22.73 2.85
N ASP A 68 6.37 -23.67 2.87
CA ASP A 68 5.46 -23.89 3.99
C ASP A 68 5.99 -25.06 4.83
N ALA A 69 6.55 -24.74 6.00
CA ALA A 69 7.01 -25.73 6.97
C ALA A 69 5.87 -26.06 7.96
N GLY A 70 4.99 -26.95 7.51
CA GLY A 70 3.92 -27.52 8.31
C GLY A 70 4.38 -28.59 9.29
N SER A 71 3.51 -28.94 10.25
CA SER A 71 3.77 -30.00 11.23
C SER A 71 3.95 -31.38 10.60
N THR A 72 3.21 -31.67 9.52
CA THR A 72 3.18 -32.99 8.87
C THR A 72 4.10 -33.10 7.66
N GLY A 73 4.61 -31.98 7.13
CA GLY A 73 5.40 -31.95 5.91
C GLY A 73 5.89 -30.54 5.60
N THR A 74 6.95 -30.48 4.80
CA THR A 74 7.49 -29.22 4.27
C THR A 74 7.17 -29.16 2.78
N ARG A 75 6.61 -28.03 2.34
CA ARG A 75 6.15 -27.81 0.96
C ARG A 75 6.93 -26.67 0.34
N ILE A 76 7.12 -26.71 -0.97
CA ILE A 76 7.57 -25.58 -1.77
C ILE A 76 6.47 -25.20 -2.76
N HIS A 77 6.24 -23.91 -2.87
CA HIS A 77 5.40 -23.28 -3.87
C HIS A 77 6.28 -22.32 -4.67
N ILE A 78 6.30 -22.47 -5.99
CA ILE A 78 6.92 -21.53 -6.92
C ILE A 78 5.80 -20.87 -7.72
N PHE A 79 5.54 -19.60 -7.43
CA PHE A 79 4.50 -18.83 -8.09
C PHE A 79 5.11 -18.00 -9.22
N LYS A 80 4.51 -18.07 -10.41
CA LYS A 80 4.84 -17.25 -11.57
C LYS A 80 3.76 -16.21 -11.80
N PHE A 81 4.14 -14.95 -11.78
CA PHE A 81 3.25 -13.82 -12.01
C PHE A 81 3.51 -13.16 -13.35
N ALA A 82 2.44 -12.68 -13.98
CA ALA A 82 2.50 -11.75 -15.08
C ALA A 82 1.75 -10.47 -14.69
N GLN A 83 2.36 -9.32 -14.94
CA GLN A 83 1.82 -8.02 -14.56
C GLN A 83 2.02 -7.02 -15.69
N GLN A 84 0.91 -6.47 -16.18
CA GLN A 84 0.94 -5.26 -17.01
C GLN A 84 1.13 -4.03 -16.12
N SER A 85 1.77 -3.01 -16.65
CA SER A 85 1.99 -1.73 -15.98
C SER A 85 0.74 -1.21 -15.25
N ARG A 86 0.85 -1.01 -13.93
CA ARG A 86 -0.20 -0.49 -13.03
C ARG A 86 -1.39 -1.42 -12.74
N GLU A 87 -1.39 -2.65 -13.27
CA GLU A 87 -2.37 -3.69 -12.91
C GLU A 87 -1.92 -4.51 -11.69
N THR A 88 -2.85 -5.22 -11.05
CA THR A 88 -2.50 -6.23 -10.04
C THR A 88 -1.82 -7.42 -10.72
N PRO A 89 -0.75 -7.99 -10.13
CA PRO A 89 -0.12 -9.18 -10.67
C PRO A 89 -1.12 -10.33 -10.77
N ARG A 90 -1.13 -11.03 -11.89
CA ARG A 90 -1.93 -12.23 -12.07
C ARG A 90 -1.06 -13.46 -11.87
N LEU A 91 -1.51 -14.40 -11.06
CA LEU A 91 -0.88 -15.70 -10.95
C LEU A 91 -1.14 -16.47 -12.25
N THR A 92 -0.07 -16.81 -12.96
CA THR A 92 -0.13 -17.52 -14.24
C THR A 92 0.20 -19.00 -14.10
N HIS A 93 1.06 -19.35 -13.14
CA HIS A 93 1.44 -20.73 -12.89
C HIS A 93 1.88 -20.93 -11.44
N GLU A 94 1.65 -22.13 -10.91
CA GLU A 94 2.16 -22.60 -9.64
C GLU A 94 2.83 -23.95 -9.84
N THR A 95 4.09 -24.07 -9.39
CA THR A 95 4.76 -25.36 -9.24
C THR A 95 4.79 -25.72 -7.76
N PHE A 96 4.27 -26.91 -7.43
CA PHE A 96 4.11 -27.39 -6.07
C PHE A 96 4.85 -28.71 -5.84
N LYS A 97 5.59 -28.82 -4.74
CA LYS A 97 6.08 -30.12 -4.24
C LYS A 97 6.09 -30.18 -2.71
N ALA A 98 5.78 -31.35 -2.16
CA ALA A 98 5.75 -31.60 -0.72
C ALA A 98 6.63 -32.79 -0.34
N LEU A 99 7.28 -32.69 0.82
CA LEU A 99 8.03 -33.75 1.46
C LEU A 99 7.48 -34.06 2.85
N LYS A 100 7.67 -35.30 3.29
CA LYS A 100 7.38 -35.78 4.64
C LYS A 100 8.61 -36.51 5.19
N PRO A 101 8.86 -36.46 6.51
CA PRO A 101 8.12 -35.69 7.52
C PRO A 101 8.44 -34.18 7.45
N GLY A 102 7.67 -33.38 8.19
CA GLY A 102 7.87 -31.92 8.27
C GLY A 102 9.10 -31.52 9.08
N LEU A 103 9.48 -30.23 9.01
CA LEU A 103 10.71 -29.71 9.61
C LEU A 103 10.81 -30.00 11.12
N SER A 104 9.69 -29.96 11.85
CA SER A 104 9.63 -30.23 13.29
C SER A 104 10.03 -31.65 13.68
N ALA A 105 9.95 -32.62 12.77
CA ALA A 105 10.36 -34.00 13.05
C ALA A 105 11.89 -34.15 13.20
N TYR A 106 12.64 -33.14 12.78
CA TYR A 106 14.10 -33.11 12.86
C TYR A 106 14.61 -32.27 14.04
N ALA A 107 13.77 -31.95 15.02
CA ALA A 107 14.12 -31.09 16.15
C ALA A 107 15.31 -31.62 16.99
N ASP A 108 15.54 -32.93 16.97
CA ASP A 108 16.66 -33.59 17.66
C ASP A 108 17.86 -33.87 16.75
N ASP A 109 17.73 -33.68 15.43
CA ASP A 109 18.77 -33.93 14.44
C ASP A 109 18.69 -32.90 13.30
N VAL A 110 19.16 -31.69 13.62
CA VAL A 110 19.05 -30.50 12.75
C VAL A 110 19.78 -30.70 11.43
N GLU A 111 20.86 -31.49 11.38
CA GLU A 111 21.61 -31.72 10.13
C GLU A 111 20.78 -32.47 9.08
N LYS A 112 19.98 -33.46 9.49
CA LYS A 112 19.07 -34.18 8.59
C LYS A 112 17.99 -33.28 7.97
N SER A 113 17.61 -32.22 8.68
CA SER A 113 16.59 -31.28 8.21
C SER A 113 16.97 -30.59 6.90
N GLY A 114 18.27 -30.42 6.64
CA GLY A 114 18.77 -29.70 5.47
C GLY A 114 18.62 -30.45 4.15
N GLN A 115 18.58 -31.79 4.16
CA GLN A 115 18.50 -32.58 2.93
C GLN A 115 17.18 -32.33 2.20
N GLY A 116 16.05 -32.35 2.91
CA GLY A 116 14.73 -32.09 2.33
C GLY A 116 14.61 -30.66 1.78
N ILE A 117 15.20 -29.68 2.48
CA ILE A 117 15.22 -28.28 2.01
C ILE A 117 16.00 -28.16 0.70
N LYS A 118 17.17 -28.80 0.60
CA LYS A 118 17.98 -28.83 -0.62
C LYS A 118 17.24 -29.50 -1.77
N GLU A 119 16.57 -30.63 -1.52
CA GLU A 119 15.77 -31.31 -2.56
C GLU A 119 14.68 -30.38 -3.12
N LEU A 120 13.96 -29.68 -2.25
CA LEU A 120 12.94 -28.72 -2.68
C LEU A 120 13.53 -27.52 -3.42
N LEU A 121 14.71 -27.03 -3.03
CA LEU A 121 15.41 -25.96 -3.76
C LEU A 121 15.80 -26.36 -5.18
N GLU A 122 16.11 -27.63 -5.42
CA GLU A 122 16.37 -28.13 -6.78
C GLU A 122 15.12 -28.08 -7.67
N VAL A 123 13.90 -28.13 -7.10
CA VAL A 123 12.66 -27.89 -7.84
C VAL A 123 12.60 -26.43 -8.30
N ALA A 124 12.90 -25.49 -7.40
CA ALA A 124 12.89 -24.06 -7.74
C ALA A 124 13.93 -23.70 -8.80
N LYS A 125 15.13 -24.29 -8.76
CA LYS A 125 16.17 -24.05 -9.77
C LYS A 125 15.78 -24.56 -11.17
N LYS A 126 14.95 -25.60 -11.24
CA LYS A 126 14.44 -26.13 -12.51
C LYS A 126 13.30 -25.28 -13.07
N GLU A 127 12.47 -24.72 -12.19
CA GLU A 127 11.31 -23.92 -12.57
C GLU A 127 11.68 -22.48 -12.96
N VAL A 128 12.53 -21.82 -12.17
CA VAL A 128 12.84 -20.39 -12.35
C VAL A 128 14.00 -20.22 -13.33
N PRO A 129 13.87 -19.38 -14.38
CA PRO A 129 14.99 -19.05 -15.28
C PRO A 129 16.19 -18.48 -14.53
N MET A 130 17.39 -18.87 -14.92
CA MET A 130 18.65 -18.56 -14.20
C MET A 130 18.88 -17.05 -14.05
N GLU A 131 18.48 -16.27 -15.05
CA GLU A 131 18.62 -14.82 -15.09
C GLU A 131 17.77 -14.13 -14.00
N LEU A 132 16.70 -14.80 -13.55
CA LEU A 132 15.75 -14.29 -12.56
C LEU A 132 16.05 -14.76 -11.14
N TRP A 133 17.02 -15.66 -10.92
CA TRP A 133 17.33 -16.20 -9.60
C TRP A 133 17.61 -15.10 -8.57
N LYS A 134 18.51 -14.16 -8.91
CA LYS A 134 18.89 -13.04 -8.03
C LYS A 134 17.77 -12.06 -7.70
N PHE A 135 16.65 -12.14 -8.41
CA PHE A 135 15.48 -11.28 -8.22
C PHE A 135 14.28 -12.02 -7.63
N THR A 136 14.35 -13.35 -7.54
CA THR A 136 13.24 -14.19 -7.09
C THR A 136 13.35 -14.37 -5.58
N PRO A 137 12.42 -13.80 -4.77
CA PRO A 137 12.45 -13.96 -3.33
C PRO A 137 12.24 -15.42 -2.93
N LEU A 138 13.09 -15.88 -2.01
CA LEU A 138 13.02 -17.19 -1.37
C LEU A 138 12.72 -17.02 0.12
N VAL A 139 11.57 -17.54 0.55
CA VAL A 139 11.07 -17.38 1.92
C VAL A 139 10.57 -18.71 2.47
N LEU A 140 10.74 -18.95 3.77
CA LEU A 140 10.14 -20.04 4.52
C LEU A 140 9.31 -19.48 5.67
N LYS A 141 8.08 -19.96 5.78
CA LYS A 141 7.18 -19.69 6.89
C LYS A 141 6.83 -21.00 7.58
N ALA A 142 7.17 -21.10 8.85
CA ALA A 142 6.80 -22.23 9.68
C ALA A 142 5.50 -21.96 10.43
N THR A 143 4.64 -22.97 10.53
CA THR A 143 3.31 -22.87 11.16
C THR A 143 3.29 -23.53 12.54
N ALA A 144 2.13 -24.01 12.99
CA ALA A 144 1.91 -24.51 14.35
C ALA A 144 2.92 -25.59 14.79
N GLY A 145 3.40 -26.44 13.89
CA GLY A 145 4.35 -27.51 14.22
C GLY A 145 5.65 -27.00 14.88
N LEU A 146 6.22 -25.90 14.37
CA LEU A 146 7.43 -25.31 14.95
C LEU A 146 7.11 -24.37 16.13
N ARG A 147 5.91 -23.76 16.18
CA ARG A 147 5.48 -22.93 17.34
C ARG A 147 5.48 -23.73 18.65
N LEU A 148 5.16 -25.03 18.56
CA LEU A 148 5.03 -25.91 19.73
C LEU A 148 6.35 -26.53 20.19
N LEU A 149 7.44 -26.35 19.43
CA LEU A 149 8.76 -26.82 19.85
C LEU A 149 9.36 -25.88 20.91
N PRO A 150 10.24 -26.39 21.79
CA PRO A 150 11.06 -25.53 22.64
C PRO A 150 11.81 -24.51 21.79
N GLY A 151 11.81 -23.23 22.22
CA GLY A 151 12.31 -22.11 21.41
C GLY A 151 13.72 -22.32 20.86
N GLU A 152 14.61 -22.93 21.63
CA GLU A 152 15.98 -23.24 21.19
C GLU A 152 16.04 -24.25 20.04
N LYS A 153 15.21 -25.30 20.07
CA LYS A 153 15.17 -26.32 19.00
C LYS A 153 14.58 -25.75 17.72
N ALA A 154 13.49 -24.98 17.84
CA ALA A 154 12.88 -24.28 16.71
C ALA A 154 13.90 -23.32 16.06
N GLN A 155 14.61 -22.54 16.89
CA GLN A 155 15.58 -21.57 16.41
C GLN A 155 16.75 -22.23 15.66
N LYS A 156 17.31 -23.32 16.20
CA LYS A 156 18.37 -24.09 15.53
C LYS A 156 17.94 -24.63 14.16
N LEU A 157 16.70 -25.12 14.04
CA LEU A 157 16.15 -25.55 12.75
C LEU A 157 16.02 -24.38 11.76
N LEU A 158 15.49 -23.24 12.21
CA LEU A 158 15.31 -22.06 11.36
C LEU A 158 16.66 -21.46 10.91
N GLU A 159 17.65 -21.46 11.79
CA GLU A 159 19.03 -21.05 11.47
C GLU A 159 19.64 -21.95 10.40
N LYS A 160 19.51 -23.27 10.53
CA LYS A 160 19.98 -24.21 9.52
C LYS A 160 19.34 -23.98 8.16
N VAL A 161 18.03 -23.74 8.11
CA VAL A 161 17.33 -23.39 6.87
C VAL A 161 17.86 -22.06 6.31
N LYS A 162 18.05 -21.05 7.17
CA LYS A 162 18.55 -19.73 6.77
C LYS A 162 19.94 -19.82 6.15
N GLU A 163 20.84 -20.62 6.71
CA GLU A 163 22.16 -20.90 6.12
C GLU A 163 22.05 -21.50 4.71
N ILE A 164 21.18 -22.50 4.53
CA ILE A 164 20.95 -23.13 3.23
C ILE A 164 20.37 -22.13 2.22
N PHE A 165 19.46 -21.26 2.65
CA PHE A 165 18.86 -20.22 1.82
C PHE A 165 19.91 -19.17 1.41
N GLN A 166 20.76 -18.73 2.34
CA GLN A 166 21.86 -17.80 2.08
C GLN A 166 22.91 -18.35 1.10
N ALA A 167 23.14 -19.67 1.11
CA ALA A 167 24.01 -20.35 0.16
C ALA A 167 23.36 -20.59 -1.21
N SER A 168 22.06 -20.32 -1.36
CA SER A 168 21.33 -20.49 -2.62
C SER A 168 21.51 -19.28 -3.56
N PRO A 169 21.27 -19.43 -4.88
CA PRO A 169 21.39 -18.31 -5.81
C PRO A 169 20.20 -17.34 -5.79
N PHE A 170 19.17 -17.62 -4.98
CA PHE A 170 17.94 -16.84 -4.94
C PHE A 170 18.07 -15.60 -4.06
N PHE A 171 17.15 -14.65 -4.25
CA PHE A 171 17.11 -13.45 -3.43
C PHE A 171 16.60 -13.76 -2.01
N VAL A 172 17.44 -13.49 -1.00
CA VAL A 172 17.10 -13.72 0.41
C VAL A 172 17.29 -12.43 1.22
N ARG A 173 16.35 -12.16 2.11
CA ARG A 173 16.43 -11.07 3.11
C ARG A 173 16.70 -11.64 4.50
N ASP A 174 17.01 -10.79 5.47
CA ASP A 174 17.31 -11.23 6.84
C ASP A 174 16.16 -12.00 7.51
N ASN A 175 14.92 -11.67 7.16
CA ASN A 175 13.69 -12.29 7.65
C ASN A 175 13.14 -13.39 6.71
N CYS A 176 13.98 -13.95 5.83
CA CYS A 176 13.57 -14.98 4.87
C CYS A 176 13.06 -16.27 5.53
N VAL A 177 13.45 -16.55 6.77
CA VAL A 177 12.99 -17.71 7.53
C VAL A 177 12.39 -17.24 8.85
N SER A 178 11.13 -17.56 9.10
CA SER A 178 10.43 -17.15 10.33
C SER A 178 9.24 -18.03 10.66
N ILE A 179 8.83 -18.01 11.92
CA ILE A 179 7.57 -18.60 12.37
C ILE A 179 6.48 -17.58 12.13
N MET A 180 5.47 -17.95 11.34
CA MET A 180 4.27 -17.15 11.16
C MET A 180 3.42 -17.26 12.43
N ASN A 181 2.73 -16.22 12.90
CA ASN A 181 1.75 -16.36 13.99
C ASN A 181 0.36 -16.73 13.43
N GLY A 182 -0.60 -17.09 14.29
CA GLY A 182 -1.94 -17.51 13.83
C GLY A 182 -2.75 -16.40 13.14
N THR A 183 -2.57 -15.14 13.56
CA THR A 183 -3.23 -13.99 12.94
C THR A 183 -2.70 -13.75 11.52
N ASP A 184 -1.38 -13.75 11.34
CA ASP A 184 -0.73 -13.58 10.03
C ASP A 184 -1.09 -14.72 9.07
N GLU A 185 -1.20 -15.94 9.59
CA GLU A 185 -1.66 -17.12 8.85
C GLU A 185 -3.11 -16.92 8.35
N GLY A 186 -4.00 -16.43 9.21
CA GLY A 186 -5.38 -16.10 8.85
C GLY A 186 -5.50 -14.96 7.83
N ILE A 187 -4.71 -13.89 8.00
CA ILE A 187 -4.66 -12.77 7.04
C ILE A 187 -4.14 -13.25 5.69
N SER A 188 -3.07 -14.05 5.67
CA SER A 188 -2.51 -14.58 4.43
C SER A 188 -3.51 -15.47 3.69
N ALA A 189 -4.22 -16.36 4.40
CA ALA A 189 -5.26 -17.18 3.81
C ALA A 189 -6.42 -16.35 3.25
N TRP A 190 -6.82 -15.27 3.94
CA TRP A 190 -7.83 -14.34 3.46
C TRP A 190 -7.38 -13.62 2.18
N ILE A 191 -6.13 -13.14 2.13
CA ILE A 191 -5.55 -12.54 0.92
C ILE A 191 -5.55 -13.55 -0.24
N THR A 192 -5.13 -14.80 -0.01
CA THR A 192 -5.13 -15.85 -1.04
C THR A 192 -6.52 -16.05 -1.64
N ILE A 193 -7.58 -16.13 -0.81
CA ILE A 193 -8.94 -16.32 -1.31
C ILE A 193 -9.35 -15.14 -2.19
N ASN A 194 -9.21 -13.90 -1.70
CA ASN A 194 -9.63 -12.71 -2.45
C ASN A 194 -8.83 -12.53 -3.74
N PHE A 195 -7.52 -12.79 -3.69
CA PHE A 195 -6.65 -12.76 -4.86
C PHE A 195 -7.08 -13.76 -5.93
N LEU A 196 -7.44 -14.99 -5.54
CA LEU A 196 -7.87 -16.03 -6.46
C LEU A 196 -9.31 -15.84 -6.96
N THR A 197 -10.20 -15.29 -6.14
CA THR A 197 -11.59 -15.01 -6.53
C THR A 197 -11.74 -13.68 -7.28
N GLY A 198 -10.69 -12.85 -7.29
CA GLY A 198 -10.66 -11.56 -7.97
C GLY A 198 -11.54 -10.49 -7.31
N GLU A 199 -11.88 -10.63 -6.03
CA GLU A 199 -12.55 -9.57 -5.28
C GLU A 199 -11.46 -8.62 -4.77
N PRO A 200 -11.36 -7.37 -5.25
CA PRO A 200 -10.35 -6.47 -4.74
C PRO A 200 -10.67 -6.06 -3.30
N LEU A 201 -9.63 -5.82 -2.50
CA LEU A 201 -9.73 -5.55 -1.06
C LEU A 201 -10.70 -4.40 -0.74
N TYR A 202 -10.75 -3.37 -1.58
CA TYR A 202 -11.68 -2.26 -1.40
C TYR A 202 -13.15 -2.71 -1.51
N GLU A 203 -13.49 -3.51 -2.52
CA GLU A 203 -14.83 -4.05 -2.74
C GLU A 203 -15.24 -4.97 -1.59
N SER A 204 -14.35 -5.87 -1.16
CA SER A 204 -14.62 -6.75 -0.01
C SER A 204 -14.83 -5.94 1.29
N CYS A 205 -14.01 -4.92 1.52
CA CYS A 205 -14.12 -4.04 2.68
C CYS A 205 -15.41 -3.22 2.65
N SER A 206 -15.67 -2.54 1.53
CA SER A 206 -16.84 -1.68 1.33
C SER A 206 -18.15 -2.47 1.45
N ASN A 207 -18.21 -3.68 0.91
CA ASN A 207 -19.37 -4.56 1.06
C ASN A 207 -19.67 -4.88 2.54
N LYS A 208 -18.65 -5.13 3.35
CA LYS A 208 -18.80 -5.40 4.79
C LYS A 208 -19.20 -4.14 5.56
N VAL A 209 -18.54 -3.02 5.29
CA VAL A 209 -18.84 -1.72 5.91
C VAL A 209 -20.27 -1.27 5.60
N ALA A 210 -20.69 -1.36 4.34
CA ALA A 210 -22.04 -1.01 3.91
C ALA A 210 -23.10 -1.86 4.65
N LYS A 211 -22.88 -3.18 4.76
CA LYS A 211 -23.77 -4.06 5.54
C LYS A 211 -23.80 -3.70 7.02
N MET A 212 -22.68 -3.29 7.59
CA MET A 212 -22.60 -2.90 9.00
C MET A 212 -23.39 -1.62 9.29
N LEU A 213 -23.35 -0.64 8.37
CA LEU A 213 -24.03 0.66 8.50
C LEU A 213 -25.50 0.62 8.06
N TYR A 214 -25.89 -0.36 7.23
CA TYR A 214 -27.24 -0.48 6.69
C TYR A 214 -28.32 -0.39 7.77
N LYS A 215 -29.22 0.60 7.62
CA LYS A 215 -30.32 0.91 8.55
C LYS A 215 -29.91 1.25 10.00
N LYS A 216 -28.63 1.50 10.26
CA LYS A 216 -28.14 1.92 11.59
C LYS A 216 -27.83 3.41 11.70
N VAL A 217 -27.79 4.11 10.58
CA VAL A 217 -27.48 5.54 10.51
C VAL A 217 -28.74 6.30 10.12
N HIS A 218 -29.07 7.33 10.89
CA HIS A 218 -30.15 8.26 10.56
C HIS A 218 -29.64 9.29 9.55
N ARG A 219 -30.32 9.40 8.40
CA ARG A 219 -30.00 10.42 7.38
C ARG A 219 -30.49 11.80 7.81
N ALA A 220 -29.62 12.79 7.74
CA ALA A 220 -30.00 14.18 7.93
C ALA A 220 -30.18 14.83 6.54
N GLY A 221 -31.38 15.31 6.23
CA GLY A 221 -31.70 15.83 4.89
C GLY A 221 -31.10 17.22 4.63
N GLU A 222 -30.89 17.97 5.70
CA GLU A 222 -30.48 19.38 5.74
C GLU A 222 -28.98 19.58 5.48
N VAL A 223 -28.21 18.49 5.42
CA VAL A 223 -26.74 18.55 5.40
C VAL A 223 -26.12 19.01 4.08
N LYS A 224 -26.92 19.13 3.02
CA LYS A 224 -26.41 19.40 1.67
C LYS A 224 -26.02 20.85 1.42
N ASP A 225 -26.56 21.77 2.22
CA ASP A 225 -26.44 23.22 2.02
C ASP A 225 -25.69 23.92 3.16
N LEU A 226 -24.96 23.15 3.97
CA LEU A 226 -24.24 23.64 5.15
C LEU A 226 -22.74 23.40 5.03
N ASP A 227 -21.98 24.30 5.66
CA ASP A 227 -20.54 24.17 5.85
C ASP A 227 -20.26 23.32 7.09
N PHE A 228 -19.39 22.32 6.95
CA PHE A 228 -19.02 21.42 8.05
C PHE A 228 -17.53 21.46 8.34
N TYR A 229 -17.22 21.42 9.63
CA TYR A 229 -15.91 21.03 10.13
C TYR A 229 -15.96 19.55 10.54
N ILE A 230 -14.93 18.79 10.18
CA ILE A 230 -14.71 17.45 10.72
C ILE A 230 -13.35 17.41 11.41
N PHE A 231 -13.31 16.83 12.60
CA PHE A 231 -12.17 16.86 13.51
C PHE A 231 -12.01 15.49 14.20
N SER A 232 -11.06 15.38 15.12
CA SER A 232 -10.72 14.12 15.81
C SER A 232 -10.30 13.04 14.80
N TYR A 233 -10.87 11.83 14.89
CA TYR A 233 -10.40 10.67 14.11
C TYR A 233 -10.49 10.86 12.58
N TYR A 234 -11.44 11.67 12.08
CA TYR A 234 -11.48 12.03 10.65
C TYR A 234 -10.21 12.78 10.22
N TYR A 235 -9.71 13.66 11.10
CA TYR A 235 -8.47 14.40 10.89
C TYR A 235 -7.26 13.48 10.90
N ASP A 236 -7.17 12.59 11.90
CA ASP A 236 -6.05 11.66 12.03
C ASP A 236 -5.93 10.75 10.80
N CYS A 237 -7.05 10.13 10.38
CA CYS A 237 -7.08 9.29 9.18
C CYS A 237 -6.72 10.07 7.90
N ALA A 238 -7.21 11.30 7.75
CA ALA A 238 -6.90 12.13 6.58
C ALA A 238 -5.40 12.49 6.54
N ALA A 239 -4.82 12.83 7.69
CA ALA A 239 -3.42 13.21 7.80
C ALA A 239 -2.48 12.01 7.65
N GLU A 240 -2.87 10.84 8.15
CA GLU A 240 -2.15 9.58 7.98
C GLU A 240 -2.19 9.10 6.52
N ALA A 241 -3.31 9.29 5.83
CA ALA A 241 -3.45 9.05 4.39
C ALA A 241 -2.77 10.11 3.51
N GLY A 242 -2.19 11.16 4.09
CA GLY A 242 -1.51 12.24 3.37
C GLY A 242 -2.44 13.16 2.57
N LEU A 243 -3.73 13.20 2.91
CA LEU A 243 -4.72 14.04 2.24
C LEU A 243 -4.67 15.50 2.71
N ILE A 244 -4.16 15.74 3.91
CA ILE A 244 -4.03 17.06 4.52
C ILE A 244 -2.65 17.22 5.17
N ASP A 245 -2.27 18.48 5.42
CA ASP A 245 -1.11 18.80 6.22
C ASP A 245 -1.38 18.51 7.71
N LYS A 246 -0.46 17.80 8.38
CA LYS A 246 -0.60 17.35 9.77
C LYS A 246 -0.70 18.48 10.80
N GLU A 247 -0.22 19.67 10.46
CA GLU A 247 -0.21 20.83 11.35
C GLU A 247 -1.27 21.86 10.94
N LYS A 248 -1.38 22.13 9.63
CA LYS A 248 -2.26 23.16 9.08
C LYS A 248 -3.68 22.66 8.79
N GLY A 249 -3.86 21.35 8.63
CA GLY A 249 -5.10 20.76 8.16
C GLY A 249 -5.34 20.99 6.66
N GLY A 250 -6.60 21.08 6.25
CA GLY A 250 -6.96 21.25 4.86
C GLY A 250 -8.46 21.17 4.60
N SER A 251 -8.83 21.04 3.33
CA SER A 251 -10.22 20.85 2.91
C SER A 251 -10.31 19.61 2.03
N LEU A 252 -11.30 18.76 2.32
CA LEU A 252 -11.52 17.51 1.59
C LEU A 252 -12.99 17.33 1.27
N THR A 253 -13.25 16.58 0.21
CA THR A 253 -14.59 16.10 -0.14
C THR A 253 -14.80 14.66 0.32
N VAL A 254 -16.06 14.21 0.39
CA VAL A 254 -16.37 12.77 0.57
C VAL A 254 -15.66 11.92 -0.49
N ASN A 255 -15.59 12.42 -1.73
CA ASN A 255 -14.94 11.73 -2.83
C ASN A 255 -13.42 11.58 -2.64
N ASP A 256 -12.75 12.54 -2.00
CA ASP A 256 -11.33 12.44 -1.71
C ASP A 256 -11.02 11.29 -0.74
N PHE A 257 -11.86 11.12 0.30
CA PHE A 257 -11.78 9.94 1.17
C PHE A 257 -12.00 8.63 0.41
N GLU A 258 -12.95 8.60 -0.53
CA GLU A 258 -13.21 7.39 -1.34
C GLU A 258 -12.01 7.03 -2.23
N ILE A 259 -11.41 8.02 -2.90
CA ILE A 259 -10.22 7.83 -3.73
C ILE A 259 -9.06 7.33 -2.87
N ALA A 260 -8.86 7.94 -1.68
CA ALA A 260 -7.85 7.53 -0.74
C ALA A 260 -8.05 6.10 -0.25
N ALA A 261 -9.29 5.73 0.11
CA ALA A 261 -9.64 4.37 0.53
C ALA A 261 -9.28 3.35 -0.56
N LYS A 262 -9.69 3.59 -1.81
CA LYS A 262 -9.36 2.72 -2.95
C LYS A 262 -7.86 2.57 -3.14
N TYR A 263 -7.12 3.68 -3.06
CA TYR A 263 -5.68 3.68 -3.23
C TYR A 263 -4.96 2.93 -2.10
N VAL A 264 -5.33 3.19 -0.84
CA VAL A 264 -4.74 2.55 0.33
C VAL A 264 -5.05 1.06 0.33
N CYS A 265 -6.31 0.66 0.07
CA CYS A 265 -6.69 -0.75 -0.02
C CYS A 265 -5.90 -1.46 -1.13
N LYS A 266 -5.82 -0.89 -2.35
CA LYS A 266 -5.01 -1.49 -3.43
C LYS A 266 -3.52 -1.59 -3.08
N THR A 267 -2.97 -0.60 -2.38
CA THR A 267 -1.55 -0.61 -1.99
C THR A 267 -1.28 -1.64 -0.89
N MET A 268 -2.21 -1.81 0.05
CA MET A 268 -2.11 -2.81 1.12
C MET A 268 -2.09 -4.25 0.61
N GLU A 269 -2.74 -4.53 -0.53
CA GLU A 269 -2.65 -5.84 -1.19
C GLU A 269 -1.22 -6.15 -1.68
N ILE A 270 -0.42 -5.13 -1.95
CA ILE A 270 0.94 -5.25 -2.50
C ILE A 270 1.99 -5.20 -1.38
N SER A 271 1.83 -4.28 -0.43
CA SER A 271 2.76 -4.10 0.69
C SER A 271 1.99 -3.63 1.93
N PRO A 272 1.90 -4.44 3.00
CA PRO A 272 1.30 -3.99 4.25
C PRO A 272 2.17 -2.87 4.85
N GLY A 273 1.62 -1.66 4.93
CA GLY A 273 2.27 -0.50 5.56
C GLY A 273 2.18 -0.55 7.09
N ASN A 274 2.62 0.53 7.75
CA ASN A 274 2.59 0.65 9.22
C ASN A 274 1.17 0.82 9.80
N SER A 275 0.17 1.03 8.95
CA SER A 275 -1.20 1.38 9.32
C SER A 275 -2.17 0.30 8.83
N PRO A 276 -2.24 -0.85 9.52
CA PRO A 276 -2.93 -2.05 9.04
C PRO A 276 -4.45 -1.88 8.92
N PHE A 277 -5.04 -0.82 9.47
CA PHE A 277 -6.48 -0.57 9.45
C PHE A 277 -6.89 0.60 8.55
N LEU A 278 -5.94 1.37 7.99
CA LEU A 278 -6.24 2.61 7.28
C LEU A 278 -7.16 2.41 6.06
N CYS A 279 -7.02 1.28 5.33
CA CYS A 279 -7.97 0.91 4.27
C CYS A 279 -9.41 0.80 4.81
N MET A 280 -9.59 0.12 5.93
CA MET A 280 -10.90 -0.05 6.58
C MET A 280 -11.42 1.28 7.13
N ASP A 281 -10.57 2.06 7.78
CA ASP A 281 -10.95 3.34 8.39
C ASP A 281 -11.42 4.36 7.34
N LEU A 282 -10.67 4.52 6.24
CA LEU A 282 -11.07 5.40 5.15
C LEU A 282 -12.35 4.91 4.47
N THR A 283 -12.47 3.59 4.26
CA THR A 283 -13.70 2.99 3.71
C THR A 283 -14.89 3.25 4.64
N TYR A 284 -14.71 3.08 5.96
CA TYR A 284 -15.75 3.36 6.94
C TYR A 284 -16.17 4.83 6.94
N ILE A 285 -15.20 5.76 6.94
CA ILE A 285 -15.46 7.21 6.86
C ILE A 285 -16.27 7.55 5.61
N THR A 286 -15.86 7.07 4.44
CA THR A 286 -16.56 7.31 3.17
C THR A 286 -18.01 6.87 3.24
N PHE A 287 -18.27 5.62 3.67
CA PHE A 287 -19.62 5.08 3.70
C PHE A 287 -20.47 5.70 4.81
N LEU A 288 -19.89 6.02 5.97
CA LEU A 288 -20.60 6.70 7.04
C LEU A 288 -21.09 8.09 6.59
N LEU A 289 -20.24 8.88 5.94
CA LEU A 289 -20.63 10.20 5.41
C LEU A 289 -21.74 10.08 4.35
N GLN A 290 -21.63 9.09 3.46
CA GLN A 290 -22.66 8.84 2.46
C GLN A 290 -24.00 8.40 3.09
N GLU A 291 -23.96 7.53 4.11
CA GLU A 291 -25.15 7.09 4.84
C GLU A 291 -25.75 8.16 5.73
N LEU A 292 -24.98 9.16 6.16
CA LEU A 292 -25.50 10.37 6.83
C LEU A 292 -26.26 11.29 5.85
N GLY A 293 -26.07 11.11 4.54
CA GLY A 293 -26.76 11.87 3.49
C GLY A 293 -25.89 12.86 2.73
N PHE A 294 -24.58 12.89 3.00
CA PHE A 294 -23.66 13.80 2.31
C PHE A 294 -23.40 13.37 0.87
N PRO A 295 -23.52 14.28 -0.13
CA PRO A 295 -23.14 13.98 -1.50
C PRO A 295 -21.62 13.84 -1.63
N LYS A 296 -21.16 13.13 -2.66
CA LYS A 296 -19.72 12.92 -2.92
C LYS A 296 -18.93 14.23 -3.04
N SER A 297 -19.59 15.29 -3.54
CA SER A 297 -19.02 16.62 -3.72
C SER A 297 -19.03 17.49 -2.45
N GLN A 298 -19.64 17.05 -1.35
CA GLN A 298 -19.67 17.83 -0.11
C GLN A 298 -18.25 18.07 0.38
N GLY A 299 -17.89 19.33 0.58
CA GLY A 299 -16.63 19.74 1.18
C GLY A 299 -16.71 19.84 2.70
N PHE A 300 -15.60 19.49 3.35
CA PHE A 300 -15.38 19.62 4.78
C PHE A 300 -14.09 20.37 5.05
N LYS A 301 -14.08 21.18 6.11
CA LYS A 301 -12.89 21.83 6.65
C LYS A 301 -12.30 20.95 7.76
N LEU A 302 -11.02 20.63 7.66
CA LEU A 302 -10.29 19.82 8.63
C LEU A 302 -9.26 20.70 9.31
N ALA A 303 -9.47 20.96 10.59
CA ALA A 303 -8.59 21.79 11.39
C ALA A 303 -8.47 21.21 12.79
N ARG A 304 -7.23 21.02 13.26
CA ARG A 304 -6.95 20.63 14.65
C ARG A 304 -7.15 21.80 15.61
N LYS A 305 -6.89 23.02 15.13
CA LYS A 305 -7.13 24.26 15.86
C LYS A 305 -7.81 25.29 14.99
N ILE A 306 -8.69 26.08 15.59
CA ILE A 306 -9.32 27.27 14.98
C ILE A 306 -8.95 28.45 15.88
N ASP A 307 -8.33 29.48 15.31
CA ASP A 307 -7.84 30.66 16.05
C ASP A 307 -7.01 30.30 17.30
N ASN A 308 -6.12 29.30 17.13
CA ASN A 308 -5.24 28.74 18.17
C ASN A 308 -5.95 28.01 19.32
N VAL A 309 -7.24 27.68 19.16
CA VAL A 309 -8.02 26.87 20.10
C VAL A 309 -8.24 25.47 19.56
N GLU A 310 -8.03 24.43 20.38
CA GLU A 310 -8.22 23.02 20.00
C GLU A 310 -9.68 22.73 19.61
N THR A 311 -9.88 22.07 18.47
CA THR A 311 -11.20 21.63 18.03
C THR A 311 -11.67 20.44 18.88
N SER A 312 -12.45 20.74 19.91
CA SER A 312 -13.01 19.75 20.83
C SER A 312 -14.30 20.26 21.47
N TRP A 313 -15.00 19.38 22.18
CA TRP A 313 -16.21 19.72 22.93
C TRP A 313 -15.94 20.62 24.16
N ALA A 314 -14.69 20.74 24.61
CA ALA A 314 -14.34 21.32 25.91
C ALA A 314 -14.73 22.80 26.05
N LEU A 315 -14.49 23.62 25.01
CA LEU A 315 -14.83 25.04 25.05
C LEU A 315 -16.35 25.26 25.15
N GLY A 316 -17.13 24.52 24.34
CA GLY A 316 -18.59 24.60 24.36
C GLY A 316 -19.19 24.17 25.70
N ALA A 317 -18.68 23.08 26.29
CA ALA A 317 -19.10 22.63 27.61
C ALA A 317 -18.80 23.66 28.71
N THR A 318 -17.65 24.33 28.62
CA THR A 318 -17.26 25.39 29.55
C THR A 318 -18.23 26.58 29.47
N PHE A 319 -18.56 27.04 28.26
CA PHE A 319 -19.55 28.10 28.08
C PHE A 319 -20.93 27.73 28.62
N HIS A 320 -21.40 26.52 28.34
CA HIS A 320 -22.69 26.05 28.85
C HIS A 320 -22.72 26.01 30.38
N TYR A 321 -21.63 25.60 31.02
CA TYR A 321 -21.50 25.59 32.47
C TYR A 321 -21.47 27.01 33.07
N ILE A 322 -20.77 27.95 32.43
CA ILE A 322 -20.75 29.35 32.88
C ILE A 322 -22.14 29.99 32.74
N ASP A 323 -22.86 29.73 31.64
CA ASP A 323 -24.23 30.25 31.44
C ASP A 323 -25.19 29.70 32.50
N SER A 324 -25.09 28.42 32.85
CA SER A 324 -25.95 27.82 33.86
C SER A 324 -25.73 28.41 35.25
N LEU A 325 -24.48 28.74 35.61
CA LEU A 325 -24.18 29.42 36.87
C LEU A 325 -24.77 30.84 36.91
N ASN A 326 -24.69 31.58 35.81
CA ASN A 326 -25.22 32.94 35.73
C ASN A 326 -26.75 32.98 35.82
N ARG A 327 -27.44 31.97 35.28
CA ARG A 327 -28.91 31.83 35.39
C ARG A 327 -29.37 31.47 36.81
N LEU A 328 -28.51 30.93 37.66
CA LEU A 328 -28.82 30.62 39.07
C LEU A 328 -28.61 31.83 40.00
N GLN A 329 -28.05 32.93 39.49
CA GLN A 329 -27.81 34.17 40.25
C GLN A 329 -28.91 35.24 40.03
N TYR A 330 -29.91 34.95 39.21
CA TYR A 330 -31.13 35.75 39.00
C TYR A 330 -32.37 34.91 39.32
#